data_AF-A0A127SYW4-F1
#
_entry.id   AF-A0A127SYW4-F1
#
_cell.length_a   1.000
_cell.length_b   1.000
_cell.length_c   1.000
_cell.angle_alpha   90.00
_cell.angle_beta   90.00
_cell.angle_gamma   90.00
#
_symmetry.space_group_name_H-M   'P 1'
#
loop_
_entity.id
_entity.type
_entity.pdbx_description
1 polymer ?
#
loop_
_entity_poly.entity_id
_entity_poly.type
_entity_poly.pdbx_seq_one_letter_code
_entity_poly.pdbx_strand_id
1 'polypeptide(L)'
;RLKALLNGVNENFSSFLVSPFLMTLGDEFQGVLTATKPALEIIDFLGQNLLEFPIQIRYGIGIGELSTNINREQALGDDGPAYHYARQGIEHLKKDGWAGFPVSIQTENDDCGLLHGYCQLLNEMAETWSASQRNC
;
A
#
# COMPACT_ATOMS: atom_id res chain seq x y z
N ARG A 1 7.16 -12.11 11.54
CA ARG A 1 7.57 -10.71 11.81
C ARG A 1 6.71 -9.74 11.00
N LEU A 2 6.57 -9.89 9.67
CA LEU A 2 5.59 -9.11 8.88
C LEU A 2 4.17 -9.18 9.45
N LYS A 3 3.67 -10.36 9.82
CA LYS A 3 2.37 -10.52 10.51
C LYS A 3 2.25 -9.67 11.79
N ALA A 4 3.32 -9.52 12.56
CA ALA A 4 3.31 -8.69 13.78
C ALA A 4 3.31 -7.19 13.44
N LEU A 5 4.01 -6.79 12.37
CA LEU A 5 3.95 -5.42 11.86
C LEU A 5 2.56 -5.07 11.34
N LEU A 6 1.92 -5.97 10.59
CA LEU A 6 0.54 -5.79 10.14
C LEU A 6 -0.44 -5.70 11.31
N ASN A 7 -0.22 -6.48 12.39
CA ASN A 7 -1.00 -6.29 13.62
C ASN A 7 -0.78 -4.90 14.24
N GLY A 8 0.46 -4.41 14.27
CA GLY A 8 0.76 -3.03 14.71
C GLY A 8 0.08 -1.97 13.84
N VAL A 9 0.00 -2.17 12.53
CA VAL A 9 -0.80 -1.31 11.63
C VAL A 9 -2.29 -1.38 12.01
N ASN A 10 -2.82 -2.59 12.20
CA ASN A 10 -4.22 -2.80 12.55
C ASN A 10 -4.59 -2.13 13.89
N GLU A 11 -3.68 -2.11 14.85
CA GLU A 11 -3.86 -1.43 16.14
C GLU A 11 -3.78 0.09 15.98
N ASN A 12 -2.69 0.60 15.40
CA ASN A 12 -2.41 2.04 15.28
C ASN A 12 -3.41 2.78 14.38
N PHE A 13 -3.91 2.12 13.33
CA PHE A 13 -4.79 2.72 12.33
C PHE A 13 -6.22 2.16 12.38
N SER A 14 -6.59 1.47 13.45
CA SER A 14 -7.92 0.84 13.64
C SER A 14 -9.11 1.74 13.29
N SER A 15 -9.05 3.03 13.65
CA SER A 15 -10.12 4.01 13.35
C SER A 15 -10.33 4.28 11.86
N PHE A 16 -9.35 3.94 11.01
CA PHE A 16 -9.41 4.13 9.56
C PHE A 16 -9.64 2.83 8.79
N LEU A 17 -9.80 1.68 9.47
CA LEU A 17 -9.92 0.38 8.81
C LEU A 17 -11.39 -0.01 8.64
N VAL A 18 -11.79 -0.27 7.39
CA VAL A 18 -13.01 -1.01 7.09
C VAL A 18 -12.76 -2.51 7.29
N SER A 19 -11.58 -2.96 6.88
CA SER A 19 -11.13 -4.34 6.98
C SER A 19 -9.65 -4.38 7.35
N PRO A 20 -9.24 -5.19 8.34
CA PRO A 20 -7.86 -5.22 8.80
C PRO A 20 -6.91 -5.72 7.72
N PHE A 21 -5.65 -5.27 7.79
CA PHE A 21 -4.59 -5.81 6.97
C PHE A 21 -4.31 -7.28 7.33
N LEU A 22 -4.46 -8.16 6.36
CA LEU A 22 -4.22 -9.60 6.50
C LEU A 22 -3.34 -10.12 5.35
N MET A 23 -2.46 -11.07 5.68
CA MET A 23 -1.70 -11.80 4.67
C MET A 23 -2.62 -12.79 3.96
N THR A 24 -2.54 -12.83 2.63
CA THR A 24 -3.26 -13.80 1.80
C THR A 24 -2.43 -15.07 1.62
N LEU A 25 -2.90 -16.01 0.79
CA LEU A 25 -2.15 -17.23 0.43
C LEU A 25 -0.96 -16.88 -0.49
N GLY A 26 0.15 -16.44 0.11
CA GLY A 26 1.37 -16.06 -0.62
C GLY A 26 2.26 -15.10 0.17
N ASP A 27 2.98 -14.25 -0.57
CA ASP A 27 3.79 -13.13 -0.10
C ASP A 27 3.05 -11.78 -0.15
N GLU A 28 1.73 -11.83 -0.29
CA GLU A 28 0.84 -10.67 -0.42
C GLU A 28 0.08 -10.39 0.88
N PHE A 29 -0.32 -9.14 1.05
CA PHE A 29 -1.25 -8.71 2.09
C PHE A 29 -2.20 -7.65 1.54
N GLN A 30 -3.36 -7.54 2.17
CA GLN A 30 -4.40 -6.61 1.76
C GLN A 30 -5.15 -6.08 2.97
N GLY A 31 -5.66 -4.86 2.87
CA GLY A 31 -6.50 -4.20 3.87
C GLY A 31 -7.33 -3.10 3.20
N VAL A 32 -8.38 -2.66 3.87
CA VAL A 32 -9.30 -1.65 3.32
C VAL A 32 -9.42 -0.48 4.28
N LEU A 33 -9.21 0.72 3.75
CA LEU A 33 -9.25 1.97 4.50
C LEU A 33 -10.54 2.74 4.23
N THR A 34 -11.05 3.44 5.24
CA THR A 34 -12.20 4.38 5.12
C THR A 34 -11.80 5.72 4.51
N ALA A 35 -10.50 6.01 4.44
CA ALA A 35 -9.95 7.25 3.95
C ALA A 35 -8.58 7.03 3.28
N THR A 36 -8.22 7.92 2.36
CA THR A 36 -6.95 7.86 1.62
C THR A 36 -5.76 8.39 2.43
N LYS A 37 -5.99 9.35 3.34
CA LYS A 37 -4.95 9.98 4.16
C LYS A 37 -3.99 8.98 4.86
N PRO A 38 -4.46 7.97 5.61
CA PRO A 38 -3.57 7.06 6.33
C PRO A 38 -2.79 6.12 5.43
N ALA A 39 -3.12 6.00 4.13
CA ALA A 39 -2.46 5.02 3.25
C ALA A 39 -0.94 5.24 3.17
N LEU A 40 -0.49 6.47 2.93
CA LEU A 40 0.95 6.77 2.86
C LEU A 40 1.61 6.68 4.23
N GLU A 41 0.93 7.07 5.31
CA GLU A 41 1.42 6.94 6.69
C GLU A 41 1.66 5.47 7.08
N ILE A 42 0.77 4.58 6.66
CA ILE A 42 0.89 3.13 6.88
C ILE A 42 2.08 2.56 6.12
N ILE A 43 2.24 2.95 4.85
CA ILE A 43 3.34 2.46 4.03
C ILE A 43 4.66 2.95 4.64
N ASP A 44 4.75 4.21 5.06
CA ASP A 44 5.93 4.77 5.74
C ASP A 44 6.24 4.01 7.04
N PHE A 45 5.22 3.78 7.88
CA PHE A 45 5.36 2.96 9.09
C PHE A 45 5.91 1.56 8.78
N LEU A 46 5.39 0.89 7.74
CA LEU A 46 5.88 -0.41 7.31
C LEU A 46 7.33 -0.31 6.81
N GLY A 47 7.64 0.70 5.99
CA GLY A 47 8.96 0.98 5.46
C GLY A 47 10.01 1.11 6.55
N GLN A 48 9.79 2.01 7.51
CA GLN A 48 10.71 2.25 8.63
C GLN A 48 10.97 0.98 9.45
N ASN A 49 9.93 0.20 9.72
CA ASN A 49 10.04 -1.05 10.48
C ASN A 49 10.64 -2.21 9.67
N LEU A 50 10.79 -2.05 8.35
CA LEU A 50 11.37 -3.03 7.45
C LEU A 50 12.78 -2.65 6.94
N LEU A 51 13.31 -1.47 7.27
CA LEU A 51 14.64 -1.00 6.85
C LEU A 51 15.78 -1.98 7.20
N GLU A 52 15.63 -2.75 8.28
CA GLU A 52 16.64 -3.72 8.74
C GLU A 52 16.63 -5.04 7.94
N PHE A 53 15.75 -5.18 6.93
CA PHE A 53 15.55 -6.44 6.23
C PHE A 53 15.81 -6.32 4.73
N PRO A 54 16.33 -7.39 4.10
CA PRO A 54 16.46 -7.48 2.65
C PRO A 54 15.13 -7.86 1.99
N ILE A 55 14.01 -7.30 2.47
CA ILE A 55 12.68 -7.55 1.93
C ILE A 55 12.19 -6.28 1.25
N GLN A 56 11.77 -6.42 0.01
CA GLN A 56 11.25 -5.32 -0.79
C GLN A 56 9.75 -5.55 -1.01
N ILE A 57 8.93 -4.64 -0.47
CA ILE A 57 7.47 -4.70 -0.59
C ILE A 57 7.03 -3.68 -1.62
N ARG A 58 6.19 -4.11 -2.57
CA ARG A 58 5.49 -3.24 -3.53
C ARG A 58 4.12 -2.90 -2.99
N TYR A 59 3.73 -1.64 -3.10
CA TYR A 59 2.47 -1.15 -2.56
C TYR A 59 1.59 -0.61 -3.70
N GLY A 60 0.46 -1.25 -3.91
CA GLY A 60 -0.61 -0.74 -4.78
C GLY A 60 -1.71 -0.13 -3.94
N ILE A 61 -2.00 1.15 -4.15
CA ILE A 61 -3.16 1.84 -3.56
C ILE A 61 -4.21 2.00 -4.65
N GLY A 62 -5.37 1.42 -4.44
CA GLY A 62 -6.54 1.60 -5.30
C GLY A 62 -7.58 2.48 -4.63
N ILE A 63 -8.00 3.54 -5.30
CA ILE A 63 -9.08 4.43 -4.85
C ILE A 63 -10.28 4.21 -5.75
N GLY A 64 -11.36 3.70 -5.18
CA GLY A 64 -12.59 3.43 -5.92
C GLY A 64 -13.67 2.85 -5.02
N GLU A 65 -14.79 2.50 -5.63
CA GLU A 65 -15.87 1.82 -4.91
C GLU A 65 -15.46 0.39 -4.52
N LEU A 66 -16.10 -0.10 -3.47
CA LEU A 66 -15.99 -1.47 -3.01
C LEU A 66 -17.33 -2.17 -3.28
N SER A 67 -17.32 -3.39 -3.83
CA SER A 67 -18.57 -4.12 -4.06
C SER A 67 -19.17 -4.52 -2.71
N THR A 68 -20.48 -4.39 -2.59
CA THR A 68 -21.22 -4.52 -1.33
C THR A 68 -21.26 -5.96 -0.83
N ASN A 69 -20.28 -6.34 -0.01
CA ASN A 69 -20.38 -7.23 1.16
C ASN A 69 -19.00 -7.45 1.79
N ILE A 70 -18.32 -6.37 2.17
CA ILE A 70 -17.02 -6.50 2.87
C ILE A 70 -17.26 -7.22 4.19
N ASN A 71 -16.70 -8.42 4.30
CA ASN A 71 -16.70 -9.14 5.56
C ASN A 71 -15.67 -8.49 6.49
N ARG A 72 -16.16 -7.70 7.46
CA ARG A 72 -15.34 -6.97 8.44
C ARG A 72 -14.41 -7.87 9.26
N GLU A 73 -14.67 -9.17 9.31
CA GLU A 73 -13.85 -10.14 10.06
C GLU A 73 -12.83 -10.87 9.18
N GLN A 74 -13.06 -11.00 7.87
CA GLN A 74 -12.17 -11.67 6.93
C GLN A 74 -12.26 -11.00 5.57
N ALA A 75 -11.24 -10.24 5.17
CA ALA A 75 -11.12 -9.62 3.83
C ALA A 75 -10.87 -10.67 2.70
N LEU A 76 -11.44 -11.86 2.81
CA LEU A 76 -11.31 -12.95 1.84
C LEU A 76 -12.57 -13.02 0.99
N GLY A 77 -12.43 -12.65 -0.29
CA GLY A 77 -13.53 -12.70 -1.27
C GLY A 77 -14.15 -11.33 -1.59
N ASP A 78 -13.56 -10.24 -1.08
CA ASP A 78 -13.98 -8.89 -1.43
C ASP A 78 -13.53 -8.56 -2.86
N ASP A 79 -14.46 -8.09 -3.68
CA ASP A 79 -14.24 -7.69 -5.07
C ASP A 79 -14.64 -6.23 -5.26
N GLY A 80 -14.13 -5.56 -6.28
CA GLY A 80 -14.54 -4.22 -6.65
C GLY A 80 -13.44 -3.35 -7.25
N PRO A 81 -13.84 -2.19 -7.82
CA PRO A 81 -12.92 -1.27 -8.48
C PRO A 81 -11.65 -0.96 -7.67
N ALA A 82 -11.79 -0.68 -6.37
CA ALA A 82 -10.64 -0.39 -5.51
C ALA A 82 -9.57 -1.52 -5.50
N TYR A 83 -9.99 -2.79 -5.43
CA TYR A 83 -9.07 -3.93 -5.47
C TYR A 83 -8.41 -4.08 -6.84
N HIS A 84 -9.18 -3.92 -7.91
CA HIS A 84 -8.65 -3.98 -9.27
C HIS A 84 -7.60 -2.90 -9.52
N TYR A 85 -7.85 -1.66 -9.06
CA TYR A 85 -6.91 -0.55 -9.19
C TYR A 85 -5.63 -0.79 -8.38
N ALA A 86 -5.75 -1.24 -7.14
CA ALA A 86 -4.57 -1.58 -6.32
C ALA A 86 -3.70 -2.64 -7.01
N ARG A 87 -4.33 -3.69 -7.56
CA ARG A 87 -3.63 -4.75 -8.29
C ARG A 87 -2.98 -4.24 -9.58
N GLN A 88 -3.66 -3.41 -10.34
CA GLN A 88 -3.07 -2.77 -11.53
C GLN A 88 -1.82 -1.95 -11.16
N GLY A 89 -1.85 -1.22 -10.05
CA GLY A 89 -0.69 -0.48 -9.55
C GLY A 89 0.51 -1.39 -9.26
N ILE A 90 0.27 -2.55 -8.63
CA ILE A 90 1.32 -3.56 -8.39
C ILE A 90 1.88 -4.12 -9.71
N GLU A 91 1.02 -4.42 -10.68
CA GLU A 91 1.46 -4.92 -11.99
C GLU A 91 2.28 -3.88 -12.78
N HIS A 92 1.93 -2.59 -12.70
CA HIS A 92 2.74 -1.51 -13.27
C HIS A 92 4.15 -1.49 -12.65
N LEU A 93 4.25 -1.55 -11.32
CA LEU A 93 5.54 -1.60 -10.61
C LEU A 93 6.38 -2.83 -10.98
N LYS A 94 5.74 -3.97 -11.32
CA LYS A 94 6.45 -5.17 -11.80
C LYS A 94 6.99 -4.98 -13.21
N LYS A 95 6.23 -4.33 -14.09
CA LYS A 95 6.55 -4.18 -15.51
C LYS A 95 7.60 -3.11 -15.75
N ASP A 96 7.43 -1.94 -15.14
CA ASP A 96 8.27 -0.77 -15.42
C ASP A 96 9.58 -0.79 -14.62
N GLY A 97 9.73 -1.78 -13.73
CA GLY A 97 10.75 -1.76 -12.70
C GLY A 97 10.39 -0.74 -11.62
N TRP A 98 11.12 -0.81 -10.51
CA TRP A 98 10.88 0.09 -9.40
C TRP A 98 12.17 0.40 -8.66
N ALA A 99 12.13 1.55 -8.01
CA ALA A 99 13.22 2.18 -7.31
C ALA A 99 12.74 2.60 -5.91
N GLY A 100 13.59 2.47 -4.90
CA GLY A 100 13.35 3.05 -3.57
C GLY A 100 12.11 2.52 -2.87
N PHE A 101 11.04 3.32 -2.87
CA PHE A 101 9.82 3.07 -2.12
C PHE A 101 8.65 2.75 -3.06
N PRO A 102 8.55 1.53 -3.61
CA PRO A 102 7.72 1.22 -4.77
C PRO A 102 6.22 1.31 -4.46
N VAL A 103 5.68 2.52 -4.61
CA VAL A 103 4.26 2.84 -4.45
C VAL A 103 3.66 3.20 -5.80
N SER A 104 2.45 2.73 -6.05
CA SER A 104 1.61 3.14 -7.18
C SER A 104 0.20 3.39 -6.70
N ILE A 105 -0.38 4.51 -7.14
CA ILE A 105 -1.75 4.90 -6.84
C ILE A 105 -2.55 4.85 -8.14
N GLN A 106 -3.68 4.14 -8.11
CA GLN A 106 -4.59 4.00 -9.25
C GLN A 106 -6.01 4.34 -8.81
N THR A 107 -6.75 5.02 -9.68
CA THR A 107 -8.11 5.48 -9.40
C THR A 107 -8.98 5.34 -10.65
N GLU A 108 -10.30 5.49 -10.52
CA GLU A 108 -11.20 5.56 -11.68
C GLU A 108 -11.02 6.83 -12.51
N ASN A 109 -10.57 7.92 -11.88
CA ASN A 109 -10.43 9.22 -12.54
C ASN A 109 -9.24 9.25 -13.50
N ASP A 110 -9.30 10.16 -14.49
CA ASP A 110 -8.21 10.44 -15.44
C ASP A 110 -6.97 11.10 -14.80
N ASP A 111 -6.94 11.19 -13.46
CA ASP A 111 -5.83 11.71 -12.67
C ASP A 111 -4.64 10.73 -12.59
N CYS A 112 -4.79 9.54 -13.18
CA CYS A 112 -3.78 8.47 -13.18
C CYS A 112 -2.41 8.96 -13.67
N GLY A 113 -2.35 9.86 -14.67
CA GLY A 113 -1.09 10.41 -15.16
C GLY A 113 -0.35 11.27 -14.13
N LEU A 114 -1.07 12.14 -13.41
CA LEU A 114 -0.49 13.01 -12.39
C LEU A 114 -0.08 12.20 -11.15
N LEU A 115 -0.93 11.27 -10.70
CA LEU A 115 -0.62 10.39 -9.58
C LEU A 115 0.56 9.48 -9.88
N HIS A 116 0.65 8.97 -11.11
CA HIS A 116 1.80 8.18 -11.55
C HIS A 116 3.09 9.00 -11.51
N GLY A 117 3.09 10.22 -12.07
CA GLY A 117 4.25 11.11 -12.02
C GLY A 117 4.66 11.47 -10.59
N TYR A 118 3.70 11.74 -9.71
CA TYR A 118 3.97 11.97 -8.28
C TYR A 118 4.61 10.75 -7.60
N CYS A 119 4.10 9.54 -7.86
CA CYS A 119 4.67 8.31 -7.32
C CYS A 119 6.09 8.08 -7.84
N GLN A 120 6.35 8.30 -9.13
CA GLN A 120 7.70 8.17 -9.70
C GLN A 120 8.69 9.10 -9.00
N LEU A 121 8.32 10.37 -8.81
CA LEU A 121 9.15 11.34 -8.08
C LEU A 121 9.41 10.91 -6.64
N LEU A 122 8.39 10.43 -5.92
CA LEU A 122 8.57 9.90 -4.56
C LEU A 122 9.51 8.70 -4.53
N ASN A 123 9.34 7.76 -5.46
CA ASN A 123 10.12 6.54 -5.55
C ASN A 123 11.61 6.85 -5.79
N GLU A 124 11.90 7.77 -6.73
CA GLU A 124 13.26 8.25 -7.01
C GLU A 124 13.86 9.02 -5.83
N MET A 125 13.09 9.92 -5.21
CA MET A 125 13.57 10.69 -4.07
C MET A 125 13.95 9.76 -2.91
N ALA A 126 13.12 8.76 -2.60
CA ALA A 126 13.37 7.82 -1.53
C ALA A 126 14.66 6.99 -1.72
N GLU A 127 15.07 6.70 -2.97
CA GLU A 127 16.36 6.04 -3.23
C GLU A 127 17.56 6.87 -2.79
N THR A 128 17.47 8.17 -3.03
CA THR A 128 18.56 9.10 -2.73
C THR A 128 18.69 9.43 -1.26
N TRP A 129 17.74 9.01 -0.42
CA TRP A 129 17.75 9.33 1.01
C TRP A 129 18.93 8.69 1.72
N SER A 130 19.72 9.53 2.38
CA SER A 130 20.77 9.12 3.29
C SER A 130 20.21 8.44 4.54
N ALA A 131 21.03 7.67 5.26
CA ALA A 131 20.61 6.98 6.48
C ALA A 131 20.02 7.93 7.55
N SER A 132 20.47 9.20 7.59
CA SER A 132 19.91 10.21 8.49
C SER A 132 18.53 10.69 8.07
N GLN A 133 18.25 10.77 6.76
CA GLN A 133 16.94 11.20 6.23
C GLN A 133 15.88 10.11 6.32
N ARG A 134 16.29 8.83 6.35
CA ARG A 134 15.38 7.69 6.57
C ARG A 134 14.91 7.51 8.01
N ASN A 135 15.57 8.19 8.97
CA ASN A 135 15.31 8.09 10.40
C ASN A 135 14.68 9.37 11.00
N CYS A 136 14.26 10.32 10.16
CA CYS A 136 13.62 11.57 10.58
C CYS A 136 12.10 11.46 10.67
#